data_AF-A0A084JHL6-F1
#
_entry.id   AF-A0A084JHL6-F1
#
_cell.length_a   1.000
_cell.length_b   1.000
_cell.length_c   1.000
_cell.angle_alpha   90.00
_cell.angle_beta   90.00
_cell.angle_gamma   90.00
#
_symmetry.space_group_name_H-M   'P 1'
#
loop_
_entity.id
_entity.type
_entity.pdbx_description
1 polymer ?
#
loop_
_entity_poly.entity_id
_entity_poly.type
_entity_poly.pdbx_seq_one_letter_code
_entity_poly.pdbx_strand_id
1 'polypeptide(L)'
;MNLTFFVSLLSEELRTKYYEEIIRNGQVTEELWKEISYYLEKTYKELLSVEEQIIELLRNLEDVEKSRLMMTIQENDIYLFNKISTKLFSFEDIISIDRERVKIVLCKLDMDTLCKAILGASPRVIYYIQNIFPDIDFVEARRKLGSVQLDEILQAQDKIIMKINNK
;
A
#
# COMPACT_ATOMS: atom_id res chain seq x y z
N MET A 1 -20.29 -1.34 -15.65
CA MET A 1 -19.07 -2.18 -15.78
C MET A 1 -18.33 -1.69 -17.02
N ASN A 2 -17.07 -1.25 -16.91
CA ASN A 2 -16.34 -0.71 -18.06
C ASN A 2 -15.77 -1.88 -18.89
N LEU A 3 -16.27 -2.07 -20.11
CA LEU A 3 -15.86 -3.13 -21.03
C LEU A 3 -14.33 -3.13 -21.26
N THR A 4 -13.69 -1.97 -21.24
CA THR A 4 -12.24 -1.85 -21.45
C THR A 4 -11.41 -2.55 -20.38
N PHE A 5 -11.87 -2.53 -19.12
CA PHE A 5 -11.13 -3.18 -18.03
C PHE A 5 -11.19 -4.71 -18.15
N PHE A 6 -12.38 -5.27 -18.38
CA PHE A 6 -12.54 -6.72 -18.53
C PHE A 6 -11.69 -7.27 -19.68
N VAL A 7 -11.72 -6.62 -20.84
CA VAL A 7 -10.96 -7.08 -22.01
C VAL A 7 -9.45 -6.95 -21.80
N SER A 8 -8.99 -5.98 -20.99
CA SER A 8 -7.57 -5.84 -20.66
C SER A 8 -6.98 -7.04 -19.90
N LEU A 9 -7.83 -7.82 -19.21
CA LEU A 9 -7.43 -9.02 -18.45
C LEU A 9 -7.23 -10.26 -19.32
N LEU A 10 -7.59 -10.21 -20.61
CA LEU A 10 -7.56 -11.36 -21.52
C LEU A 10 -6.27 -11.39 -22.35
N SER A 11 -5.85 -12.59 -22.76
CA SER A 11 -4.78 -12.76 -23.74
C SER A 11 -5.14 -12.14 -25.09
N GLU A 12 -4.15 -11.82 -25.93
CA GLU A 12 -4.40 -11.22 -27.25
C GLU A 12 -5.34 -12.07 -28.13
N GLU A 13 -5.20 -13.40 -28.06
CA GLU A 13 -6.07 -14.34 -28.75
C GLU A 13 -7.51 -14.25 -28.24
N LEU A 14 -7.72 -14.30 -26.93
CA LEU A 14 -9.06 -14.21 -26.33
C LEU A 14 -9.72 -12.85 -26.54
N ARG A 15 -8.95 -11.76 -26.52
CA ARG A 15 -9.45 -10.43 -26.86
C ARG A 15 -9.98 -10.39 -28.28
N THR A 16 -9.25 -10.97 -29.22
CA THR A 16 -9.64 -11.01 -30.64
C THR A 16 -10.94 -11.80 -30.81
N LYS A 17 -11.03 -13.00 -30.23
CA LYS A 17 -12.27 -13.81 -30.24
C LYS A 17 -13.45 -13.07 -29.61
N TYR A 18 -13.22 -12.41 -28.47
CA TYR A 18 -14.22 -11.59 -27.79
C TYR A 18 -14.74 -10.44 -28.68
N TYR A 19 -13.84 -9.71 -29.33
CA TYR A 19 -14.24 -8.62 -30.24
C TYR A 19 -15.04 -9.14 -31.42
N GLU A 20 -14.63 -10.24 -32.05
CA GLU A 20 -15.36 -10.83 -33.17
C GLU A 20 -16.78 -11.23 -32.79
N GLU A 21 -16.97 -11.85 -31.62
CA GLU A 21 -18.27 -12.27 -31.11
C GLU A 21 -19.18 -11.09 -30.78
N ILE A 22 -18.66 -10.07 -30.09
CA ILE A 22 -19.42 -8.85 -29.79
C ILE A 22 -19.84 -8.14 -31.09
N ILE A 23 -18.97 -8.07 -32.10
CA ILE A 23 -19.28 -7.45 -33.39
C ILE A 23 -20.33 -8.26 -34.17
N ARG A 24 -20.20 -9.59 -34.21
CA ARG A 24 -21.06 -10.46 -35.02
C ARG A 24 -22.42 -10.71 -34.38
N ASN A 25 -22.43 -11.00 -33.09
CA ASN A 25 -23.58 -11.56 -32.38
C ASN A 25 -24.15 -10.60 -31.33
N GLY A 26 -23.43 -9.52 -30.98
CA GLY A 26 -23.82 -8.60 -29.92
C GLY A 26 -23.76 -9.21 -28.51
N GLN A 27 -23.24 -10.44 -28.38
CA GLN A 27 -23.14 -11.18 -27.13
C GLN A 27 -21.96 -12.15 -27.16
N VAL A 28 -21.52 -12.58 -25.99
CA VAL A 28 -20.49 -13.61 -25.83
C VAL A 28 -21.17 -14.98 -25.79
N THR A 29 -20.70 -15.92 -26.59
CA THR A 29 -21.20 -17.31 -26.57
C THR A 29 -20.73 -18.05 -25.33
N GLU A 30 -21.49 -19.06 -24.92
CA GLU A 30 -21.17 -19.88 -23.75
C GLU A 30 -19.86 -20.67 -23.92
N GLU A 31 -19.51 -21.02 -25.16
CA GLU A 31 -18.26 -21.69 -25.48
C GLU A 31 -17.06 -20.76 -25.23
N LEU A 32 -17.11 -19.52 -25.75
CA LEU A 32 -16.08 -18.53 -25.50
C LEU A 32 -16.00 -18.13 -24.01
N TRP A 33 -17.15 -18.05 -23.33
CA TRP A 33 -17.19 -17.75 -21.90
C TRP A 33 -16.47 -18.81 -21.06
N LYS A 34 -16.61 -20.10 -21.40
CA LYS A 34 -15.87 -21.19 -20.75
C LYS A 34 -14.37 -21.09 -21.00
N GLU A 35 -13.97 -20.74 -22.22
CA GLU A 35 -12.56 -20.55 -22.57
C GLU A 35 -11.94 -19.40 -21.77
N ILE A 36 -12.64 -18.26 -21.71
CA ILE A 36 -12.24 -17.10 -20.91
C ILE A 36 -12.16 -17.48 -19.42
N SER A 37 -13.18 -18.16 -18.90
CA SER A 37 -13.23 -18.55 -17.48
C SER A 37 -12.08 -19.49 -17.13
N TYR A 38 -11.79 -20.48 -17.98
CA TYR A 38 -10.65 -21.38 -17.80
C TYR A 38 -9.31 -20.64 -17.83
N TYR A 39 -9.15 -19.67 -18.74
CA TYR A 39 -7.96 -18.83 -18.80
C TYR A 39 -7.80 -17.99 -17.53
N LEU A 40 -8.85 -17.28 -17.11
CA LEU A 40 -8.80 -16.44 -15.91
C LEU A 40 -8.51 -17.28 -14.66
N GLU A 41 -9.14 -18.44 -14.52
CA GLU A 41 -8.83 -19.37 -13.44
C GLU A 41 -7.36 -19.78 -13.46
N LYS A 42 -6.82 -20.16 -14.62
CA LYS A 42 -5.41 -20.60 -14.70
C LYS A 42 -4.43 -19.45 -14.43
N THR A 43 -4.74 -18.25 -14.91
CA THR A 43 -3.83 -17.10 -14.84
C THR A 43 -3.86 -16.40 -13.48
N TYR A 44 -5.02 -16.39 -12.81
CA TYR A 44 -5.22 -15.59 -11.60
C TYR A 44 -5.61 -16.42 -10.36
N LYS A 45 -5.66 -17.77 -10.43
CA LYS A 45 -5.95 -18.62 -9.25
C LYS A 45 -4.95 -18.44 -8.12
N GLU A 46 -3.69 -18.22 -8.45
CA GLU A 46 -2.60 -18.17 -7.47
C GLU A 46 -2.14 -16.74 -7.29
N LEU A 47 -2.53 -16.15 -6.17
CA LEU A 47 -2.03 -14.84 -5.76
C LEU A 47 -0.59 -15.02 -5.28
N LEU A 48 0.39 -14.54 -6.07
CA LEU A 48 1.82 -14.63 -5.74
C LEU A 48 2.15 -13.99 -4.38
N SER A 49 1.43 -12.93 -4.01
CA SER A 49 1.49 -12.28 -2.70
C SER A 49 0.12 -11.70 -2.34
N VAL A 50 -0.64 -12.44 -1.55
CA VAL A 50 -1.99 -12.03 -1.08
C VAL A 50 -1.94 -10.64 -0.42
N GLU A 51 -0.90 -10.37 0.37
CA GLU A 51 -0.72 -9.08 1.04
C GLU A 51 -0.55 -7.92 0.07
N GLU A 52 0.35 -8.04 -0.91
CA GLU A 52 0.66 -6.96 -1.84
C GLU A 52 -0.55 -6.63 -2.71
N GLN A 53 -1.27 -7.66 -3.16
CA GLN A 53 -2.49 -7.48 -3.94
C GLN A 53 -3.60 -6.82 -3.13
N ILE A 54 -3.79 -7.22 -1.87
CA ILE A 54 -4.78 -6.57 -1.01
C ILE A 54 -4.40 -5.12 -0.74
N ILE A 55 -3.12 -4.80 -0.53
CA ILE A 55 -2.64 -3.42 -0.35
C ILE A 55 -2.91 -2.60 -1.60
N GLU A 56 -2.62 -3.14 -2.79
CA GLU A 56 -2.90 -2.46 -4.06
C GLU A 56 -4.40 -2.21 -4.27
N LEU A 57 -5.24 -3.21 -3.97
CA LEU A 57 -6.70 -3.06 -3.98
C LEU A 57 -7.12 -1.94 -3.01
N LEU A 58 -6.67 -2.00 -1.77
CA LEU A 58 -6.99 -1.00 -0.75
C LEU A 58 -6.48 0.40 -1.09
N ARG A 59 -5.45 0.56 -1.92
CA ARG A 59 -5.03 1.90 -2.39
C ARG A 59 -6.01 2.49 -3.40
N ASN A 60 -6.62 1.65 -4.24
CA ASN A 60 -7.46 2.07 -5.36
C ASN A 60 -8.97 2.11 -5.05
N LEU A 61 -9.42 1.47 -3.97
CA LEU A 61 -10.83 1.48 -3.54
C LEU A 61 -11.26 2.84 -2.95
N GLU A 62 -12.57 3.09 -2.89
CA GLU A 62 -13.13 4.23 -2.14
C GLU A 62 -13.15 3.96 -0.63
N ASP A 63 -13.22 5.01 0.21
CA ASP A 63 -13.08 4.88 1.68
C ASP A 63 -14.10 3.90 2.32
N VAL A 64 -15.33 3.88 1.82
CA VAL A 64 -16.38 2.96 2.29
C VAL A 64 -16.02 1.51 1.96
N GLU A 65 -15.51 1.25 0.76
CA GLU A 65 -15.12 -0.08 0.31
C GLU A 65 -13.84 -0.56 0.98
N LYS A 66 -12.85 0.33 1.19
CA LYS A 66 -11.66 0.06 1.99
C LYS A 66 -12.02 -0.38 3.39
N SER A 67 -12.94 0.34 4.05
CA SER A 67 -13.37 0.03 5.42
C SER A 67 -14.03 -1.34 5.50
N ARG A 68 -14.88 -1.69 4.53
CA ARG A 68 -15.51 -3.01 4.44
C ARG A 68 -14.49 -4.11 4.25
N LEU A 69 -13.57 -3.96 3.30
CA LEU A 69 -12.51 -4.94 3.03
C LEU A 69 -11.61 -5.14 4.25
N MET A 70 -11.22 -4.06 4.94
CA MET A 70 -10.44 -4.13 6.17
C MET A 70 -11.17 -4.87 7.29
N MET A 71 -12.47 -4.65 7.49
CA MET A 71 -13.27 -5.44 8.45
C MET A 71 -13.29 -6.92 8.08
N THR A 72 -13.55 -7.25 6.81
CA THR A 72 -13.56 -8.64 6.34
C THR A 72 -12.21 -9.33 6.57
N ILE A 73 -11.09 -8.64 6.30
CA ILE A 73 -9.75 -9.18 6.57
C ILE A 73 -9.58 -9.40 8.08
N GLN A 74 -9.96 -8.44 8.92
CA GLN A 74 -9.83 -8.55 10.37
C GLN A 74 -10.61 -9.74 10.96
N GLU A 75 -11.82 -9.98 10.47
CA GLU A 75 -12.69 -11.07 10.91
C GLU A 75 -12.16 -12.45 10.52
N ASN A 76 -11.49 -12.57 9.38
CA ASN A 76 -11.02 -13.85 8.84
C ASN A 76 -9.56 -14.16 9.19
N ASP A 77 -8.70 -13.14 9.25
CA ASP A 77 -7.28 -13.27 9.56
C ASP A 77 -6.72 -11.99 10.19
N ILE A 78 -6.69 -11.97 11.53
CA ILE A 78 -6.17 -10.84 12.30
C ILE A 78 -4.66 -10.61 12.10
N TYR A 79 -3.90 -11.66 11.76
CA TYR A 79 -2.46 -11.52 11.52
C TYR A 79 -2.21 -10.81 10.18
N LEU A 80 -2.93 -11.22 9.13
CA LEU A 80 -2.92 -10.57 7.82
C LEU A 80 -3.42 -9.12 7.91
N PHE A 81 -4.49 -8.87 8.66
CA PHE A 81 -5.00 -7.52 8.92
C PHE A 81 -3.93 -6.60 9.50
N ASN A 82 -3.21 -7.05 10.53
CA ASN A 82 -2.15 -6.27 11.15
C ASN A 82 -1.02 -6.00 10.15
N LYS A 83 -0.62 -7.01 9.37
CA LYS A 83 0.46 -6.90 8.37
C LYS A 83 0.10 -5.97 7.21
N ILE A 84 -1.15 -5.93 6.79
CA ILE A 84 -1.65 -5.00 5.76
C ILE A 84 -1.80 -3.60 6.33
N SER A 85 -2.36 -3.46 7.53
CA SER A 85 -2.54 -2.16 8.20
C SER A 85 -1.21 -1.43 8.39
N THR A 86 -0.13 -2.15 8.73
CA THR A 86 1.20 -1.55 8.82
C THR A 86 1.76 -1.11 7.47
N LYS A 87 1.49 -1.86 6.39
CA LYS A 87 1.98 -1.52 5.04
C LYS A 87 1.13 -0.47 4.31
N LEU A 88 -0.14 -0.30 4.72
CA LEU A 88 -1.03 0.73 4.18
C LEU A 88 -0.71 2.11 4.72
N PHE A 89 -0.33 2.18 5.99
CA PHE A 89 0.06 3.43 6.63
C PHE A 89 1.46 3.81 6.15
N SER A 90 1.57 4.79 5.26
CA SER A 90 2.88 5.25 4.81
C SER A 90 3.50 6.17 5.85
N PHE A 91 4.82 6.36 5.79
CA PHE A 91 5.47 7.36 6.64
C PHE A 91 4.93 8.77 6.38
N GLU A 92 4.42 9.03 5.17
CA GLU A 92 3.83 10.29 4.76
C GLU A 92 2.52 10.59 5.50
N ASP A 93 1.77 9.56 5.86
CA ASP A 93 0.47 9.70 6.54
C ASP A 93 0.62 10.13 8.00
N ILE A 94 1.84 10.19 8.56
CA ILE A 94 2.10 10.58 9.95
C ILE A 94 1.54 11.96 10.32
N ILE A 95 1.41 12.84 9.34
CA ILE A 95 0.85 14.20 9.50
C ILE A 95 -0.66 14.19 9.77
N SER A 96 -1.35 13.10 9.43
CA SER A 96 -2.79 12.93 9.64
C SER A 96 -3.14 12.37 11.02
N ILE A 97 -2.13 11.91 11.77
CA ILE A 97 -2.32 11.39 13.13
C ILE A 97 -2.27 12.54 14.14
N ASP A 98 -3.03 12.39 15.22
CA ASP A 98 -2.94 13.22 16.41
C ASP A 98 -1.47 13.51 16.82
N ARG A 99 -1.15 14.79 16.95
CA ARG A 99 0.23 15.27 17.17
C ARG A 99 0.83 14.73 18.46
N GLU A 100 0.04 14.62 19.53
CA GLU A 100 0.53 14.10 20.82
C GLU A 100 0.82 12.60 20.73
N ARG A 101 -0.03 11.83 20.04
CA ARG A 101 0.26 10.42 19.75
C ARG A 101 1.56 10.25 18.98
N VAL A 102 1.79 11.04 17.92
CA VAL A 102 3.04 10.99 17.15
C VAL A 102 4.22 11.35 18.03
N LYS A 103 4.15 12.46 18.78
CA LYS A 103 5.22 12.91 19.68
C LYS A 103 5.61 11.84 20.69
N ILE A 104 4.63 11.20 21.35
CA ILE A 104 4.88 10.11 22.31
C ILE A 104 5.66 8.96 21.67
N VAL A 105 5.34 8.60 20.43
CA VAL A 105 6.04 7.52 19.71
C VAL A 105 7.44 7.94 19.33
N LEU A 106 7.61 9.14 18.76
CA LEU A 106 8.91 9.64 18.32
C LEU A 106 9.88 9.86 19.49
N CYS A 107 9.41 10.30 20.65
CA CYS A 107 10.24 10.44 21.87
C CYS A 107 10.81 9.10 22.38
N LYS A 108 10.28 7.95 21.95
CA LYS A 108 10.75 6.60 22.33
C LYS A 108 11.76 6.03 21.33
N LEU A 109 12.27 6.85 20.42
CA LEU A 109 13.23 6.44 19.40
C LEU A 109 14.58 7.11 19.65
N ASP A 110 15.64 6.41 19.30
CA ASP A 110 16.97 7.00 19.21
C ASP A 110 17.04 8.02 18.07
N MET A 111 17.89 9.04 18.26
CA MET A 111 18.03 10.14 17.30
C MET A 111 18.50 9.69 15.92
N ASP A 112 19.31 8.64 15.85
CA ASP A 112 19.77 8.08 14.58
C ASP A 112 18.62 7.46 13.79
N THR A 113 17.76 6.66 14.42
CA THR A 113 16.54 6.12 13.79
C THR A 113 15.64 7.24 13.27
N LEU A 114 15.40 8.27 14.08
CA LEU A 114 14.56 9.41 13.67
C LEU A 114 15.19 10.16 12.47
N CYS A 115 16.50 10.41 12.51
CA CYS A 115 17.21 11.10 11.44
C CYS A 115 17.28 10.27 10.15
N LYS A 116 17.42 8.94 10.24
CA LYS A 116 17.35 8.06 9.07
C LYS A 116 15.96 8.09 8.42
N ALA A 117 14.90 8.03 9.22
CA ALA A 117 13.53 8.02 8.70
C ALA A 117 13.17 9.30 7.91
N ILE A 118 13.65 10.46 8.36
CA ILE A 118 13.36 11.74 7.67
C ILE A 118 14.17 11.97 6.38
N LEU A 119 15.23 11.19 6.11
CA LEU A 119 16.04 11.35 4.88
C LEU A 119 15.26 11.03 3.61
N GLY A 120 14.34 10.07 3.66
CA GLY A 120 13.48 9.66 2.54
C GLY A 120 12.07 10.27 2.57
N ALA A 121 11.81 11.24 3.45
CA ALA A 121 10.48 11.79 3.67
C ALA A 121 10.23 13.07 2.87
N SER A 122 8.97 13.38 2.59
CA SER A 122 8.63 14.64 1.93
C SER A 122 8.95 15.85 2.81
N PRO A 123 9.19 17.04 2.20
CA PRO A 123 9.41 18.27 2.96
C PRO A 123 8.31 18.57 3.99
N ARG A 124 7.07 18.16 3.70
CA ARG A 124 5.92 18.35 4.59
C ARG A 124 6.06 17.53 5.87
N VAL A 125 6.46 16.26 5.76
CA VAL A 125 6.70 15.38 6.91
C VAL A 125 7.93 15.83 7.70
N ILE A 126 9.00 16.21 7.00
CA ILE A 126 10.21 16.75 7.64
C ILE A 126 9.85 17.97 8.49
N TYR A 127 9.12 18.93 7.91
CA TYR A 127 8.69 20.13 8.62
C TYR A 127 7.77 19.80 9.81
N TYR A 128 6.84 18.86 9.64
CA TYR A 128 5.97 18.40 10.72
C TYR A 128 6.77 17.83 11.90
N ILE A 129 7.76 16.98 11.64
CA ILE A 129 8.62 16.38 12.67
C ILE A 129 9.53 17.44 13.32
N GLN A 130 10.08 18.37 12.55
CA GLN A 130 10.86 19.50 13.08
C GLN A 130 10.03 20.38 14.02
N ASN A 131 8.74 20.60 13.71
CA ASN A 131 7.84 21.33 14.61
C ASN A 131 7.49 20.56 15.90
N ILE A 132 7.63 19.23 15.91
CA ILE A 132 7.48 18.43 17.14
C ILE A 132 8.73 18.59 18.03
N PHE A 133 9.90 18.74 17.41
CA PHE A 133 11.19 18.86 18.08
C PHE A 133 11.97 20.12 17.65
N PRO A 134 11.48 21.32 18.01
CA PRO A 134 12.07 22.57 17.54
C PRO A 134 13.50 22.80 18.06
N ASP A 135 13.85 22.19 19.19
CA ASP A 135 15.17 22.33 19.82
C ASP A 135 16.24 21.41 19.22
N ILE A 136 15.87 20.54 18.28
CA ILE A 136 16.78 19.59 17.65
C ILE A 136 17.29 20.15 16.32
N ASP A 137 18.61 20.27 16.19
CA ASP A 137 19.25 20.55 14.92
C ASP A 137 19.34 19.29 14.05
N PHE A 138 18.26 19.03 13.29
CA PHE A 138 18.20 17.94 12.32
C PHE A 138 19.16 18.12 11.13
N VAL A 139 19.71 19.30 10.89
CA VAL A 139 20.73 19.48 9.85
C VAL A 139 22.04 18.88 10.33
N GLU A 140 22.47 19.22 11.53
CA GLU A 140 23.70 18.69 12.12
C GLU A 140 23.59 17.19 12.42
N ALA A 141 22.43 16.72 12.92
CA ALA A 141 22.21 15.30 13.16
C ALA A 141 22.30 14.46 11.87
N ARG A 142 21.78 14.97 10.74
CA ARG A 142 21.89 14.30 9.43
C ARG A 142 23.32 14.30 8.89
N ARG A 143 24.11 15.36 9.11
CA ARG A 143 25.53 15.37 8.70
C ARG A 143 26.34 14.26 9.38
N LYS A 144 26.02 13.96 10.65
CA LYS A 144 26.70 12.90 11.42
C LYS A 144 26.39 11.49 10.92
N LEU A 145 25.25 11.28 10.27
CA LEU A 145 24.87 9.97 9.71
C LEU A 145 25.69 9.58 8.47
N GLY A 146 26.21 10.55 7.72
CA GLY A 146 26.91 10.28 6.47
C GLY A 146 26.00 9.68 5.39
N SER A 147 26.54 8.78 4.57
CA SER A 147 25.76 8.06 3.55
C SER A 147 24.94 6.95 4.19
N VAL A 148 23.63 6.94 3.96
CA VAL A 148 22.70 5.93 4.50
C VAL A 148 22.06 5.19 3.32
N GLN A 149 22.02 3.86 3.39
CA GLN A 149 21.40 3.05 2.34
C GLN A 149 19.87 3.20 2.36
N LEU A 150 19.24 3.05 1.20
CA LEU A 150 17.78 3.16 1.06
C LEU A 150 17.04 2.17 1.98
N ASP A 151 17.54 0.93 2.10
CA ASP A 151 16.94 -0.09 2.95
C ASP A 151 16.95 0.30 4.43
N GLU A 152 17.99 0.97 4.91
CA GLU A 152 18.05 1.46 6.29
C GLU A 152 17.07 2.61 6.55
N ILE A 153 16.84 3.46 5.53
CA ILE A 153 15.84 4.53 5.59
C ILE A 153 14.44 3.92 5.70
N LEU A 154 14.12 2.95 4.82
CA LEU A 154 12.82 2.27 4.81
C LEU A 154 12.57 1.52 6.12
N GLN A 155 13.57 0.79 6.65
CA GLN A 155 13.45 0.12 7.95
C GLN A 155 13.20 1.10 9.10
N ALA A 156 13.83 2.28 9.09
CA ALA A 156 13.61 3.31 10.09
C ALA A 156 12.18 3.88 10.02
N GLN A 157 11.67 4.11 8.81
CA GLN A 157 10.29 4.54 8.57
C GLN A 157 9.28 3.47 9.03
N ASP A 158 9.49 2.21 8.64
CA ASP A 158 8.65 1.07 9.05
C ASP A 158 8.62 0.91 10.58
N LYS A 159 9.77 1.06 11.25
CA LYS A 159 9.86 1.01 12.72
C LYS A 159 9.00 2.08 13.38
N ILE A 160 8.93 3.28 12.82
CA ILE A 160 8.06 4.36 13.31
C ILE A 160 6.59 3.99 13.10
N ILE A 161 6.23 3.56 11.89
CA ILE A 161 4.86 3.16 11.53
C ILE A 161 4.37 2.03 12.43
N MET A 162 5.19 1.00 12.65
CA MET A 162 4.85 -0.10 13.56
C MET A 162 4.61 0.37 15.00
N LYS A 163 5.44 1.27 15.53
CA LYS A 163 5.23 1.83 16.88
C LYS A 163 3.99 2.72 16.98
N ILE A 164 3.63 3.38 15.89
CA ILE A 164 2.39 4.15 15.79
C ILE A 164 1.18 3.22 15.83
N ASN A 165 1.22 2.12 15.07
CA ASN A 165 0.10 1.18 14.92
C ASN A 165 -0.11 0.25 16.11
N ASN A 166 0.94 -0.10 16.86
CA ASN A 166 0.88 -0.98 18.05
C ASN A 166 0.31 -0.28 19.32
N LYS A 167 -0.80 0.46 19.20
CA LYS A 167 -1.54 0.98 20.36
C LYS A 167 -2.88 0.28 20.52
#